data_AF-A0A1Z9T5D3-F1
#
_entry.id   AF-A0A1Z9T5D3-F1
#
_cell.length_a   1.000
_cell.length_b   1.000
_cell.length_c   1.000
_cell.angle_alpha   90.00
_cell.angle_beta   90.00
_cell.angle_gamma   90.00
#
_symmetry.space_group_name_H-M   'P 1'
#
loop_
_entity.id
_entity.type
_entity.pdbx_description
1 polymer ?
#
loop_
_entity_poly.entity_id
_entity_poly.type
_entity_poly.pdbx_seq_one_letter_code
_entity_poly.pdbx_strand_id
1 'polypeptide(L)' 'LSVSKVKEEIGELIESVEKNSNKIHEAADVMYHLMVYLEANNIKIEDVMSELKKRQK' A
#
# COMPACT_ATOMS: atom_id res chain seq x y z
N LEU A 1 -3.06 -12.44 -7.00
CA LEU A 1 -3.83 -11.64 -6.02
C LEU A 1 -4.57 -10.53 -6.77
N SER A 2 -5.80 -10.18 -6.38
CA SER A 2 -6.64 -9.27 -7.16
C SER A 2 -6.43 -7.80 -6.77
N VAL A 3 -6.48 -6.92 -7.77
CA VAL A 3 -6.60 -5.45 -7.60
C VAL A 3 -7.73 -5.08 -6.63
N SER A 4 -8.75 -5.94 -6.50
CA SER A 4 -9.85 -5.73 -5.55
C SER A 4 -9.36 -5.64 -4.11
N LYS A 5 -8.39 -6.49 -3.71
CA LYS A 5 -7.88 -6.46 -2.34
C LYS A 5 -7.16 -5.16 -2.03
N VAL A 6 -6.26 -4.71 -2.91
CA VAL A 6 -5.59 -3.40 -2.75
C VAL A 6 -6.61 -2.26 -2.57
N LYS A 7 -7.72 -2.28 -3.30
CA LYS A 7 -8.78 -1.26 -3.18
C LYS A 7 -9.56 -1.35 -1.86
N GLU A 8 -9.83 -2.57 -1.40
CA GLU A 8 -10.51 -2.86 -0.13
C GLU A 8 -9.69 -2.34 1.05
N GLU A 9 -8.42 -2.74 1.16
CA GLU A 9 -7.53 -2.33 2.25
C GLU A 9 -7.32 -0.80 2.30
N ILE A 10 -7.30 -0.13 1.13
CA ILE A 10 -7.25 1.34 1.10
C ILE A 10 -8.53 1.95 1.69
N GLY A 11 -9.70 1.36 1.43
CA GLY A 11 -10.96 1.77 2.02
C GLY A 11 -10.95 1.61 3.54
N GLU A 12 -10.51 0.45 4.02
CA GLU A 12 -10.39 0.14 5.45
C GLU A 12 -9.38 1.08 6.13
N LEU A 13 -8.24 1.36 5.49
CA LEU A 13 -7.28 2.35 5.99
C LEU A 13 -7.92 3.74 6.13
N ILE A 14 -8.67 4.22 5.14
CA ILE A 14 -9.36 5.52 5.22
C ILE A 14 -10.34 5.53 6.41
N GLU A 15 -11.17 4.51 6.52
CA GLU A 15 -12.14 4.37 7.61
C GLU A 15 -11.46 4.31 8.99
N SER A 16 -10.35 3.59 9.11
CA SER A 16 -9.55 3.45 10.33
C SER A 16 -8.93 4.78 10.77
N VAL A 17 -8.53 5.62 9.80
CA VAL A 17 -8.01 6.96 10.04
C VAL A 17 -9.12 7.88 10.54
N GLU A 18 -10.30 7.85 9.91
CA GLU A 18 -11.49 8.62 10.31
C GLU A 18 -11.98 8.23 11.70
N LYS A 19 -12.01 6.93 12.01
CA LYS A 19 -12.47 6.39 13.31
C LYS A 19 -11.42 6.40 14.41
N ASN A 20 -10.19 6.81 14.09
CA ASN A 20 -9.04 6.81 15.01
C ASN A 20 -8.75 5.42 15.66
N SER A 21 -8.94 4.34 14.92
CA SER A 21 -8.78 2.95 15.36
C SER A 21 -7.95 2.14 14.36
N ASN A 22 -7.21 1.12 14.79
CA ASN A 22 -6.54 0.13 13.93
C ASN A 22 -5.62 0.64 12.79
N LYS A 23 -5.29 1.94 12.74
CA LYS A 23 -4.53 2.57 11.64
C LYS A 23 -3.26 1.84 11.21
N ILE A 24 -2.49 1.34 12.18
CA ILE A 24 -1.24 0.64 11.91
C ILE A 24 -1.49 -0.73 11.28
N HIS A 25 -2.56 -1.41 11.68
CA HIS A 25 -2.96 -2.70 11.10
C HIS A 25 -3.37 -2.50 9.63
N GLU A 26 -4.31 -1.60 9.36
CA GLU A 26 -4.78 -1.35 7.99
C GLU A 26 -3.67 -0.79 7.09
N ALA A 27 -2.78 0.05 7.63
CA ALA A 27 -1.62 0.52 6.87
C ALA A 27 -0.66 -0.62 6.51
N ALA A 28 -0.47 -1.60 7.41
CA ALA A 28 0.33 -2.78 7.12
C ALA A 28 -0.32 -3.65 6.03
N ASP A 29 -1.63 -3.82 6.06
CA ASP A 29 -2.35 -4.65 5.09
C ASP A 29 -2.37 -3.99 3.70
N VAL A 30 -2.54 -2.67 3.62
CA VAL A 30 -2.33 -1.89 2.38
C VAL A 30 -0.92 -2.12 1.83
N MET A 31 0.12 -2.01 2.66
CA MET A 31 1.50 -2.20 2.22
C MET A 31 1.75 -3.64 1.75
N TYR A 32 1.24 -4.64 2.47
CA TYR A 32 1.36 -6.04 2.12
C TYR A 32 0.72 -6.33 0.75
N HIS A 33 -0.55 -5.98 0.59
CA HIS A 33 -1.28 -6.23 -0.64
C HIS A 33 -0.73 -5.44 -1.83
N LEU A 34 -0.25 -4.21 -1.60
CA LEU A 34 0.42 -3.43 -2.63
C LEU A 34 1.75 -4.08 -3.05
N MET A 35 2.60 -4.49 -2.11
CA MET A 35 3.87 -5.17 -2.43
C MET A 35 3.64 -6.45 -3.25
N VAL A 36 2.67 -7.28 -2.87
CA VAL A 36 2.31 -8.49 -3.63
C VAL A 36 1.81 -8.13 -5.03
N TYR A 37 1.01 -7.06 -5.16
CA TYR A 37 0.52 -6.60 -6.46
C TYR A 37 1.65 -6.09 -7.36
N LEU A 38 2.60 -5.33 -6.81
CA LEU A 38 3.76 -4.83 -7.55
C LEU A 38 4.62 -5.98 -8.07
N GLU A 39 4.95 -6.94 -7.20
CA GLU A 39 5.75 -8.12 -7.57
C GLU A 39 5.05 -8.95 -8.67
N ALA A 40 3.74 -9.16 -8.56
CA ALA A 40 2.95 -9.87 -9.58
C ALA A 40 2.96 -9.19 -10.96
N ASN A 41 3.29 -7.89 -11.02
CA ASN A 41 3.40 -7.10 -12.24
C ASN A 41 4.87 -6.81 -12.61
N ASN A 42 5.84 -7.52 -12.02
CA ASN A 42 7.28 -7.31 -12.22
C ASN A 42 7.74 -5.87 -11.91
N ILE A 43 7.08 -5.20 -10.97
CA ILE A 43 7.48 -3.89 -10.47
C ILE A 43 8.24 -4.09 -9.16
N LYS A 44 9.55 -3.86 -9.19
CA LYS A 44 10.41 -4.04 -8.01
C LYS A 44 10.24 -2.89 -7.02
N ILE A 45 10.17 -3.21 -5.73
CA ILE A 45 10.04 -2.19 -4.69
C ILE A 45 11.27 -1.26 -4.66
N GLU A 46 12.45 -1.77 -4.99
CA GLU A 46 13.70 -0.99 -5.06
C GLU A 46 13.62 0.11 -6.12
N ASP A 47 12.97 -0.15 -7.25
CA ASP A 47 12.78 0.83 -8.32
C ASP A 47 11.79 1.92 -7.88
N VAL A 48 10.71 1.53 -7.20
CA VAL A 48 9.75 2.47 -6.60
C VAL A 48 10.43 3.36 -5.56
N MET A 49 11.25 2.80 -4.68
CA MET A 49 11.99 3.56 -3.66
C MET A 49 13.00 4.52 -4.27
N SER A 50 13.70 4.09 -5.34
CA SER A 50 14.62 4.94 -6.10
C SER A 50 13.89 6.11 -6.75
N GLU A 51 12.68 5.88 -7.26
CA GLU A 51 11.84 6.93 -7.83
C GLU A 51 11.34 7.92 -6.76
N LEU A 52 10.90 7.43 -5.59
CA LEU A 52 10.50 8.29 -4.48
C LEU A 52 11.64 9.21 -3.99
N LYS A 53 12.87 8.69 -3.94
CA LYS A 53 14.05 9.48 -3.56
C LYS A 53 14.28 10.69 -4.48
N LYS A 54 13.96 10.58 -5.78
CA LYS A 54 14.05 11.71 -6.72
C LYS A 54 13.04 12.82 -6.45
N ARG A 55 11.91 12.49 -5.81
CA ARG A 55 10.81 13.42 -5.49
C ARG A 55 11.06 14.23 -4.21
N GLN A 56 11.96 13.76 -3.34
CA GLN A 56 12.34 14.43 -2.09
C GLN A 56 13.29 15.63 -2.32
N LYS A 57 13.06 16.42 -3.37
CA LYS A 57 13.78 17.69 -3.60
C LYS A 57 13.33 18.77 -2.64
#